data_AF-A0A2N6B493-F1
#
_entry.id   AF-A0A2N6B493-F1
#
_cell.length_a   1.000
_cell.length_b   1.000
_cell.length_c   1.000
_cell.angle_alpha   90.00
_cell.angle_beta   90.00
_cell.angle_gamma   90.00
#
_symmetry.space_group_name_H-M   'P 1'
#
loop_
_entity.id
_entity.type
_entity.pdbx_description
1 polymer ?
#
loop_
_entity_poly.entity_id
_entity_poly.type
_entity_poly.pdbx_seq_one_letter_code
_entity_poly.pdbx_strand_id
1 'polypeptide(L)'
;MKAVFRFALAALVAGLSMAIAADSRAEMTLAEKPSDFRPGKTVVPIYRQYLGMAYTTWAVAVESADGTARKIYFETNEKAVNKGMLTLTCGDPFALTYEKYGWGKFGDAGSRQTVQLGETDILSWREERFEPLMGEDLPYEAYVVARFLACGAAG
;
A
#
# COMPACT_ATOMS: atom_id res chain seq x y z
N MET A 1 -27.19 63.85 19.36
CA MET A 1 -27.41 62.38 19.37
C MET A 1 -26.20 61.72 20.02
N LYS A 2 -26.47 60.76 20.92
CA LYS A 2 -25.64 59.74 21.59
C LYS A 2 -24.26 59.47 20.94
N ALA A 3 -23.12 59.62 21.63
CA ALA A 3 -22.58 58.83 22.76
C ALA A 3 -21.92 57.49 22.34
N VAL A 4 -20.63 57.39 22.69
CA VAL A 4 -19.93 56.25 23.32
C VAL A 4 -19.15 55.25 22.44
N PHE A 5 -17.82 55.36 22.58
CA PHE A 5 -16.77 54.32 22.68
C PHE A 5 -16.64 53.26 21.57
N ARG A 6 -15.40 52.90 21.21
CA ARG A 6 -14.73 51.69 21.76
C ARG A 6 -13.34 51.38 21.13
N PHE A 7 -12.38 51.14 22.05
CA PHE A 7 -11.36 50.06 22.11
C PHE A 7 -10.29 49.95 20.98
N ALA A 8 -9.01 50.09 21.32
CA ALA A 8 -8.09 49.09 21.90
C ALA A 8 -7.40 48.28 20.78
N LEU A 9 -6.09 48.49 20.61
CA LEU A 9 -5.01 47.72 21.22
C LEU A 9 -4.56 46.60 20.26
N ALA A 10 -3.35 46.77 19.75
CA ALA A 10 -2.66 45.86 18.86
C ALA A 10 -2.75 44.41 19.35
N ALA A 11 -3.46 43.57 18.60
CA ALA A 11 -3.51 42.14 18.84
C ALA A 11 -2.27 41.50 18.25
N LEU A 12 -1.43 41.01 19.16
CA LEU A 12 -0.38 40.02 18.98
C LEU A 12 -0.88 38.87 18.06
N VAL A 13 -0.39 38.80 16.82
CA VAL A 13 -0.49 37.59 15.98
C VAL A 13 0.93 37.14 15.68
N ALA A 14 1.60 36.65 16.71
CA ALA A 14 2.87 35.96 16.59
C ALA A 14 2.84 34.81 17.59
N GLY A 15 2.64 33.59 17.08
CA GLY A 15 2.66 32.41 17.93
C GLY A 15 1.56 31.40 17.65
N LEU A 16 1.39 31.02 16.39
CA LEU A 16 1.02 29.64 16.10
C LEU A 16 1.79 29.23 14.85
N SER A 17 3.06 28.89 15.06
CA SER A 17 3.77 28.03 14.13
C SER A 17 2.95 26.74 14.05
N MET A 18 2.08 26.64 13.04
CA MET A 18 1.67 25.34 12.57
C MET A 18 2.98 24.61 12.27
N ALA A 19 3.34 23.69 13.16
CA ALA A 19 4.13 22.56 12.77
C ALA A 19 3.28 21.87 11.70
N ILE A 20 3.47 22.31 10.46
CA ILE A 20 3.22 21.47 9.30
C ILE A 20 4.09 20.27 9.62
N ALA A 21 3.44 19.20 10.07
CA ALA A 21 4.06 17.90 10.16
C ALA A 21 4.72 17.73 8.80
N ALA A 22 6.05 17.79 8.80
CA ALA A 22 6.83 17.43 7.65
C ALA A 22 6.44 15.99 7.38
N ASP A 23 5.49 15.83 6.47
CA ASP A 23 5.06 14.57 5.91
C ASP A 23 6.36 14.01 5.36
N SER A 24 6.97 13.10 6.13
CA SER A 24 8.19 12.42 5.76
C SER A 24 7.82 11.44 4.67
N ARG A 25 7.50 11.98 3.49
CA ARG A 25 7.58 11.28 2.23
C ARG A 25 9.05 11.03 2.01
N ALA A 26 9.55 10.01 2.70
CA ALA A 26 10.80 9.38 2.33
C ALA A 26 10.70 9.15 0.82
N GLU A 27 11.59 9.78 0.06
CA GLU A 27 11.83 9.42 -1.33
C GLU A 27 12.14 7.94 -1.33
N MET A 28 11.13 7.14 -1.61
CA MET A 28 11.30 5.72 -1.80
C MET A 28 11.98 5.60 -3.15
N THR A 29 13.30 5.51 -3.13
CA THR A 29 14.06 5.05 -4.28
C THR A 29 13.50 3.69 -4.67
N LEU A 30 12.86 3.63 -5.84
CA LEU A 30 12.40 2.40 -6.51
C LEU A 30 13.61 1.55 -6.97
N ALA A 31 14.64 1.47 -6.13
CA ALA A 31 15.83 0.69 -6.38
C ALA A 31 15.46 -0.78 -6.20
N GLU A 32 15.62 -1.52 -7.29
CA GLU A 32 15.46 -2.97 -7.32
C GLU A 32 16.33 -3.64 -6.25
N LYS A 33 15.78 -4.69 -5.62
CA LYS A 33 16.50 -5.58 -4.71
C LYS A 33 16.22 -7.05 -5.04
N PRO A 34 17.09 -7.99 -4.66
CA PRO A 34 16.75 -9.41 -4.67
C PRO A 34 15.55 -9.69 -3.77
N SER A 35 14.71 -10.65 -4.17
CA SER A 35 13.61 -11.17 -3.36
C SER A 35 14.14 -11.93 -2.14
N ASP A 36 13.54 -11.68 -0.98
CA ASP A 36 13.90 -12.37 0.26
C ASP A 36 13.35 -13.82 0.31
N PHE A 37 12.39 -14.17 -0.55
CA PHE A 37 11.72 -15.47 -0.54
C PHE A 37 11.83 -16.27 -1.83
N ARG A 38 12.22 -15.67 -2.95
CA ARG A 38 12.34 -16.33 -4.27
C ARG A 38 13.73 -16.12 -4.86
N PRO A 39 14.63 -17.12 -4.74
CA PRO A 39 15.97 -17.04 -5.30
C PRO A 39 15.96 -16.67 -6.79
N GLY A 40 16.80 -15.71 -7.17
CA GLY A 40 16.93 -15.23 -8.55
C GLY A 40 15.82 -14.30 -9.03
N LYS A 41 14.84 -13.94 -8.18
CA LYS A 41 13.84 -12.92 -8.48
C LYS A 41 14.29 -11.56 -7.96
N THR A 42 14.09 -10.53 -8.75
CA THR A 42 14.25 -9.12 -8.36
C THR A 42 12.89 -8.50 -8.09
N VAL A 43 12.78 -7.69 -7.04
CA VAL A 43 11.58 -6.96 -6.63
C VAL A 43 11.89 -5.47 -6.45
N VAL A 44 10.88 -4.65 -6.61
CA VAL A 44 10.93 -3.19 -6.42
C VAL A 44 10.20 -2.86 -5.11
N PRO A 45 10.84 -2.22 -4.12
CA PRO A 45 10.17 -1.66 -2.96
C PRO A 45 9.15 -0.59 -3.37
N ILE A 46 7.90 -0.70 -2.92
CA ILE A 46 6.79 0.17 -3.35
C ILE A 46 6.02 0.85 -2.23
N TYR A 47 6.15 0.38 -1.00
CA TYR A 47 5.42 0.98 0.12
C TYR A 47 6.08 0.66 1.45
N ARG A 48 6.18 1.65 2.33
CA ARG A 48 6.66 1.47 3.70
C ARG A 48 5.49 1.64 4.67
N GLN A 49 5.08 0.56 5.30
CA GLN A 49 3.93 0.54 6.22
C GLN A 49 4.42 0.57 7.67
N TYR A 50 3.76 1.39 8.50
CA TYR A 50 3.97 1.38 9.95
C TYR A 50 3.07 0.32 10.61
N LEU A 51 3.66 -0.55 11.43
CA LEU A 51 2.98 -1.63 12.14
C LEU A 51 2.86 -1.35 13.66
N GLY A 52 2.81 -0.08 14.05
CA GLY A 52 2.64 0.33 15.45
C GLY A 52 3.91 0.31 16.31
N MET A 53 4.85 -0.62 16.07
CA MET A 53 6.14 -0.68 16.78
C MET A 53 7.35 -0.77 15.84
N ALA A 54 7.12 -1.05 14.56
CA ALA A 54 8.14 -1.21 13.54
C ALA A 54 7.61 -0.76 12.18
N TYR A 55 8.49 -0.72 11.18
CA TYR A 55 8.12 -0.48 9.80
C TYR A 55 8.46 -1.68 8.94
N THR A 56 7.51 -2.08 8.11
CA THR A 56 7.73 -3.05 7.04
C THR A 56 7.84 -2.36 5.70
N THR A 57 8.49 -3.01 4.75
CA THR A 57 8.57 -2.55 3.36
C THR A 57 8.00 -3.61 2.44
N TRP A 58 6.95 -3.24 1.72
CA TRP A 58 6.35 -4.03 0.66
C TRP A 58 7.13 -3.83 -0.62
N ALA A 59 7.45 -4.94 -1.28
CA ALA A 59 8.10 -4.97 -2.57
C ALA A 59 7.32 -5.86 -3.54
N VAL A 60 7.41 -5.55 -4.83
CA VAL A 60 6.67 -6.26 -5.87
C VAL A 60 7.52 -6.58 -7.08
N ALA A 61 7.09 -7.56 -7.86
CA ALA A 61 7.61 -7.81 -9.20
C ALA A 61 6.45 -8.16 -10.14
N VAL A 62 6.42 -7.55 -11.33
CA VAL A 62 5.51 -8.00 -12.38
C VAL A 62 6.01 -9.35 -12.92
N GLU A 63 5.19 -10.38 -12.82
CA GLU A 63 5.53 -11.76 -13.19
C GLU A 63 5.17 -12.07 -14.63
N SER A 64 3.98 -11.62 -15.06
CA SER A 64 3.51 -11.83 -16.42
C SER A 64 2.49 -10.79 -16.82
N ALA A 65 2.47 -10.49 -18.12
CA ALA A 65 1.44 -9.71 -18.78
C ALA A 65 0.86 -10.54 -19.92
N ASP A 66 -0.45 -10.77 -19.88
CA ASP A 66 -1.20 -11.46 -20.94
C ASP A 66 -2.44 -10.65 -21.29
N GLY A 67 -2.41 -9.96 -22.43
CA GLY A 67 -3.43 -8.97 -22.77
C GLY A 67 -3.56 -7.89 -21.69
N THR A 68 -4.75 -7.78 -21.10
CA THR A 68 -5.04 -6.89 -19.96
C THR A 68 -4.74 -7.53 -18.60
N ALA A 69 -4.56 -8.85 -18.52
CA ALA A 69 -4.26 -9.53 -17.28
C ALA A 69 -2.81 -9.27 -16.83
N ARG A 70 -2.61 -9.05 -15.53
CA ARG A 70 -1.31 -8.91 -14.88
C ARG A 70 -1.24 -9.86 -13.70
N LYS A 71 -0.08 -10.50 -13.57
CA LYS A 71 0.30 -11.19 -12.33
C LYS A 71 1.44 -10.43 -11.67
N ILE A 72 1.27 -10.13 -10.39
CA ILE A 72 2.23 -9.35 -9.61
C ILE A 72 2.59 -10.19 -8.38
N TYR A 73 3.86 -10.53 -8.24
CA TYR A 73 4.40 -11.06 -7.01
C TYR A 73 4.56 -9.92 -6.00
N PHE A 74 4.24 -10.17 -4.73
CA PHE A 74 4.51 -9.25 -3.64
C PHE A 74 5.16 -9.95 -2.45
N GLU A 75 5.96 -9.21 -1.70
CA GLU A 75 6.58 -9.65 -0.46
C GLU A 75 6.80 -8.49 0.50
N THR A 76 6.95 -8.81 1.78
CA THR A 76 7.49 -7.92 2.81
C THR A 76 8.97 -8.24 3.06
N ASN A 77 9.73 -7.31 3.62
CA ASN A 77 11.09 -7.59 4.09
C ASN A 77 11.12 -8.38 5.42
N GLU A 78 9.97 -8.61 6.04
CA GLU A 78 9.84 -9.39 7.26
C GLU A 78 9.46 -10.83 6.93
N LYS A 79 10.29 -11.78 7.36
CA LYS A 79 10.10 -13.22 7.08
C LYS A 79 8.74 -13.78 7.56
N ALA A 80 8.09 -13.06 8.46
CA ALA A 80 6.85 -13.42 9.12
C ALA A 80 5.59 -12.84 8.46
N VAL A 81 5.68 -11.73 7.73
CA VAL A 81 4.52 -10.83 7.64
C VAL A 81 3.60 -11.16 6.50
N ASN A 82 4.05 -11.32 5.24
CA ASN A 82 3.29 -11.99 4.16
C ASN A 82 4.03 -11.92 2.80
N LYS A 83 3.64 -12.83 1.89
CA LYS A 83 4.07 -12.87 0.48
C LYS A 83 3.02 -13.55 -0.38
N GLY A 84 2.95 -13.22 -1.66
CA GLY A 84 1.84 -13.71 -2.47
C GLY A 84 1.84 -13.25 -3.91
N MET A 85 0.71 -13.49 -4.56
CA MET A 85 0.44 -13.12 -5.94
C MET A 85 -0.87 -12.33 -6.02
N LEU A 86 -0.84 -11.21 -6.72
CA LEU A 86 -2.03 -10.53 -7.22
C LEU A 86 -2.24 -10.93 -8.67
N THR A 87 -3.46 -11.28 -9.02
CA THR A 87 -3.90 -11.39 -10.42
C THR A 87 -4.98 -10.35 -10.66
N LEU A 88 -4.72 -9.38 -11.53
CA LEU A 88 -5.62 -8.27 -11.82
C LEU A 88 -5.80 -8.07 -13.33
N THR A 89 -6.83 -7.31 -13.69
CA THR A 89 -7.09 -6.89 -15.08
C THR A 89 -6.89 -5.38 -15.22
N CYS A 90 -5.97 -4.93 -16.08
CA CYS A 90 -5.82 -3.53 -16.43
C CYS A 90 -7.08 -3.03 -17.15
N GLY A 91 -7.68 -1.94 -16.69
CA GLY A 91 -8.97 -1.42 -17.17
C GLY A 91 -10.18 -1.89 -16.38
N ASP A 92 -10.03 -2.88 -15.48
CA ASP A 92 -11.05 -3.23 -14.49
C ASP A 92 -10.43 -3.16 -13.08
N PRO A 93 -10.73 -2.12 -12.29
CA PRO A 93 -10.19 -1.97 -10.94
C PRO A 93 -10.80 -2.97 -9.95
N PHE A 94 -11.87 -3.68 -10.32
CA PHE A 94 -12.67 -4.52 -9.43
C PHE A 94 -12.50 -6.01 -9.65
N ALA A 95 -11.81 -6.44 -10.70
CA ALA A 95 -11.44 -7.84 -10.92
C ALA A 95 -10.04 -8.13 -10.38
N LEU A 96 -9.96 -8.60 -9.13
CA LEU A 96 -8.71 -8.94 -8.45
C LEU A 96 -8.81 -10.29 -7.73
N THR A 97 -7.77 -11.11 -7.89
CA THR A 97 -7.53 -12.29 -7.06
C THR A 97 -6.24 -12.09 -6.27
N TYR A 98 -6.32 -12.34 -4.97
CA TYR A 98 -5.22 -12.24 -4.01
C TYR A 98 -4.88 -13.64 -3.50
N GLU A 99 -3.70 -14.16 -3.82
CA GLU A 99 -3.17 -15.40 -3.25
C GLU A 99 -2.09 -15.06 -2.23
N LYS A 100 -2.30 -15.41 -0.95
CA LYS A 100 -1.31 -15.23 0.11
C LYS A 100 -0.73 -16.54 0.59
N TYR A 101 0.54 -16.49 0.95
CA TYR A 101 1.27 -17.55 1.62
C TYR A 101 1.71 -17.00 2.97
N GLY A 102 1.22 -17.63 4.04
CA GLY A 102 1.57 -17.26 5.41
C GLY A 102 3.04 -17.54 5.77
N TRP A 103 3.29 -17.81 7.06
CA TRP A 103 4.61 -18.17 7.56
C TRP A 103 5.16 -19.41 6.83
N GLY A 104 6.36 -19.31 6.27
CA GLY A 104 6.99 -20.41 5.54
C GLY A 104 7.52 -20.02 4.15
N LYS A 105 7.67 -21.00 3.25
CA LYS A 105 8.19 -20.79 1.89
C LYS A 105 7.11 -20.26 0.96
N PHE A 106 7.50 -19.40 0.01
CA PHE A 106 6.60 -19.04 -1.09
C PHE A 106 6.25 -20.29 -1.92
N GLY A 107 4.99 -20.41 -2.32
CA GLY A 107 4.51 -21.54 -3.13
C GLY A 107 4.17 -22.81 -2.33
N ASP A 108 4.29 -22.79 -0.99
CA ASP A 108 3.82 -23.89 -0.16
C ASP A 108 2.28 -23.93 -0.13
N ALA A 109 1.71 -24.94 -0.79
CA ALA A 109 0.28 -25.13 -0.90
C ALA A 109 -0.43 -25.24 0.46
N GLY A 110 0.24 -25.75 1.50
CA GLY A 110 -0.33 -25.87 2.85
C GLY A 110 -0.54 -24.53 3.55
N SER A 111 0.13 -23.47 3.08
CA SER A 111 0.04 -22.11 3.60
C SER A 111 -0.74 -21.15 2.69
N ARG A 112 -1.28 -21.66 1.57
CA ARG A 112 -1.92 -20.84 0.54
C ARG A 112 -3.36 -20.53 0.89
N GLN A 113 -3.71 -19.26 0.92
CA GLN A 113 -5.08 -18.76 0.97
C GLN A 113 -5.37 -17.90 -0.26
N THR A 114 -6.52 -18.12 -0.88
CA THR A 114 -6.98 -17.35 -2.05
C THR A 114 -8.21 -16.53 -1.66
N VAL A 115 -8.18 -15.23 -1.97
CA VAL A 115 -9.29 -14.29 -1.78
C VAL A 115 -9.63 -13.69 -3.13
N GLN A 116 -10.88 -13.82 -3.55
CA GLN A 116 -11.41 -13.10 -4.71
C GLN A 116 -12.06 -11.83 -4.22
N LEU A 117 -11.71 -10.71 -4.83
CA LEU A 117 -12.18 -9.38 -4.44
C LEU A 117 -13.07 -8.84 -5.53
N GLY A 118 -14.31 -8.51 -5.18
CA GLY A 118 -15.21 -7.73 -6.02
C GLY A 118 -15.18 -6.24 -5.66
N GLU A 119 -16.03 -5.46 -6.32
CA GLU A 119 -16.12 -4.01 -6.13
C GLU A 119 -16.33 -3.62 -4.65
N THR A 120 -17.29 -4.24 -3.96
CA THR A 120 -17.59 -3.94 -2.55
C THR A 120 -16.43 -4.25 -1.61
N ASP A 121 -15.66 -5.30 -1.92
CA ASP A 121 -14.52 -5.71 -1.10
C ASP A 121 -13.36 -4.73 -1.27
N ILE A 122 -13.12 -4.28 -2.50
CA ILE A 122 -12.09 -3.28 -2.79
C ILE A 122 -12.42 -1.94 -2.16
N LEU A 123 -13.69 -1.52 -2.19
CA LEU A 123 -14.14 -0.32 -1.49
C LEU A 123 -13.96 -0.46 0.03
N SER A 124 -14.28 -1.63 0.58
CA SER A 124 -14.08 -1.92 2.01
C SER A 124 -12.60 -1.95 2.39
N TRP A 125 -11.74 -2.49 1.52
CA TRP A 125 -10.30 -2.57 1.74
C TRP A 125 -9.66 -1.18 1.73
N ARG A 126 -10.06 -0.33 0.78
CA ARG A 126 -9.66 1.09 0.74
C ARG A 126 -10.06 1.85 2.02
N GLU A 127 -11.18 1.47 2.64
CA GLU A 127 -11.68 2.09 3.86
C GLU A 127 -11.14 1.44 5.14
N GLU A 128 -10.19 0.50 5.03
CA GLU A 128 -9.63 -0.27 6.14
C GLU A 128 -10.70 -1.07 6.92
N ARG A 129 -11.75 -1.55 6.23
CA ARG A 129 -12.85 -2.33 6.81
C ARG A 129 -12.95 -3.76 6.26
N PHE A 130 -11.99 -4.18 5.44
CA PHE A 130 -11.98 -5.51 4.83
C PHE A 130 -11.06 -6.47 5.58
N GLU A 131 -11.59 -7.07 6.65
CA GLU A 131 -10.90 -8.00 7.56
C GLU A 131 -9.98 -9.03 6.87
N PRO A 132 -10.34 -9.65 5.71
CA PRO A 132 -9.46 -10.64 5.08
C PRO A 132 -8.10 -10.11 4.60
N LEU A 133 -7.94 -8.78 4.48
CA LEU A 133 -6.69 -8.09 4.09
C LEU A 133 -6.29 -6.99 5.09
N MET A 134 -6.69 -7.10 6.35
CA MET A 134 -6.26 -6.16 7.41
C MET A 134 -4.97 -6.62 8.10
N GLY A 135 -4.27 -5.68 8.73
CA GLY A 135 -3.10 -5.94 9.55
C GLY A 135 -1.83 -6.20 8.73
N GLU A 136 -1.35 -7.45 8.75
CA GLU A 136 -0.09 -7.90 8.13
C GLU A 136 -0.22 -8.25 6.63
N ASP A 137 -1.39 -8.05 6.04
CA ASP A 137 -1.62 -8.21 4.60
C ASP A 137 -1.23 -6.95 3.80
N LEU A 138 -1.12 -7.10 2.47
CA LEU A 138 -0.78 -5.99 1.58
C LEU A 138 -1.80 -4.85 1.81
N PRO A 139 -1.36 -3.63 2.14
CA PRO A 139 -2.28 -2.52 2.31
C PRO A 139 -2.78 -1.99 0.96
N TYR A 140 -3.94 -1.33 0.96
CA TYR A 140 -4.57 -0.83 -0.25
C TYR A 140 -3.66 0.15 -1.02
N GLU A 141 -2.92 1.01 -0.32
CA GLU A 141 -1.97 1.95 -0.92
C GLU A 141 -0.86 1.23 -1.69
N ALA A 142 -0.32 0.15 -1.12
CA ALA A 142 0.69 -0.67 -1.80
C ALA A 142 0.08 -1.33 -3.05
N TYR A 143 -1.16 -1.79 -2.98
CA TYR A 143 -1.88 -2.30 -4.15
C TYR A 143 -2.04 -1.25 -5.25
N VAL A 144 -2.40 -0.01 -4.91
CA VAL A 144 -2.55 1.08 -5.89
C VAL A 144 -1.22 1.32 -6.62
N VAL A 145 -0.09 1.36 -5.88
CA VAL A 145 1.23 1.52 -6.49
C VAL A 145 1.60 0.31 -7.35
N ALA A 146 1.34 -0.91 -6.86
CA ALA A 146 1.59 -2.14 -7.62
C ALA A 146 0.79 -2.16 -8.94
N ARG A 147 -0.49 -1.79 -8.89
CA ARG A 147 -1.35 -1.66 -10.07
C ARG A 147 -0.81 -0.62 -11.04
N PHE A 148 -0.41 0.55 -10.54
CA PHE A 148 0.18 1.61 -11.37
C PHE A 148 1.45 1.13 -12.08
N LEU A 149 2.34 0.41 -11.39
CA LEU A 149 3.54 -0.16 -12.01
C LEU A 149 3.22 -1.19 -13.09
N ALA A 150 2.17 -2.00 -12.91
CA ALA A 150 1.82 -3.07 -13.84
C ALA A 150 0.95 -2.61 -15.04
N CYS A 151 0.13 -1.58 -14.86
CA CYS A 151 -0.87 -1.12 -15.83
C CYS A 151 -0.65 0.31 -16.36
N GLY A 152 0.16 1.13 -15.68
CA GLY A 152 0.32 2.56 -15.96
C GLY A 152 -0.83 3.43 -15.44
N ALA A 153 -0.81 4.72 -15.80
CA ALA A 153 -1.77 5.73 -15.30
C ALA A 153 -3.21 5.61 -15.85
N ALA A 154 -3.42 4.79 -16.89
CA ALA A 154 -4.69 4.66 -17.60
C ALA A 154 -5.45 3.36 -17.27
N GLY A 155 -5.02 2.63 -16.24
CA GLY A 155 -5.51 1.29 -15.90
C GLY A 155 -6.37 1.20 -14.66
#